data_AF-A0A8C6DF00-F1
#
_entry.id   AF-A0A8C6DF00-F1
#
_cell.length_a   1.000
_cell.length_b   1.000
_cell.length_c   1.000
_cell.angle_alpha   90.00
_cell.angle_beta   90.00
_cell.angle_gamma   90.00
#
_symmetry.space_group_name_H-M   'P 1'
#
loop_
_entity.id
_entity.type
_entity.pdbx_description
1 polymer ?
#
loop_
_entity_poly.entity_id
_entity_poly.type
_entity_poly.pdbx_seq_one_letter_code
_entity_poly.pdbx_strand_id
1 'polypeptide(L)'
;MKEAEKSADQVHFRTDNQSVSLHSQGLDPVAVVPAAPKMPRRLQATLAFLGVFLVSCLVALFIVGKLLELLGDNHTGHCFLHFLPPDPYHSVRVAEFQEAVELFKGHMENASTWSVEIQLLTHRVDNVSSQIQMLGGGLQSASADVQMLKGLLKDGSTLSFQTQLLRSFLEETTSKIQKLQGDLEEANGSNSQTQSFFKSSLENTSIELHVLSRGLENANTEIQVLKAGLETANAEVRLANSSLKNVNAQIHVLRGNLDSVSDLRAHHQVLRSSLESTTAEMQRLKGSLQNANALHSQTQTLIRGSLDNTSAQVQVLRSHLERAGGEIHLLKRDLENVTAQAQTANSRLEQTDAEMRVLKIELESAIALSSKIQVLNGLLRNASQEIQTLKKGMKDAAALHSQTQTLERSLQEARTEIQTLRKGLGKTETLTTTIQEQQRRLEAFRTALASQEQLQRTQNQLLQLILQDWKSYSGNLYYFSSAKKTWQEAEQFCVSHGAHLASVTSEEEQAFLTQFTGSVYYWIGLTDRDMEGRWRWTDGTPFNRARSRA
;
A
#
# COMPACT_ATOMS: atom_id res chain seq x y z
N MET A 1 44.50 25.27 47.84
CA MET A 1 44.17 24.85 49.23
C MET A 1 42.66 24.76 49.33
N LYS A 2 42.15 23.56 49.69
CA LYS A 2 40.75 23.12 49.92
C LYS A 2 39.86 23.07 48.65
N GLU A 3 39.56 21.92 48.05
CA GLU A 3 38.65 20.80 48.47
C GLU A 3 37.30 21.32 48.99
N ALA A 4 36.12 20.79 48.65
CA ALA A 4 35.58 19.86 47.66
C ALA A 4 34.06 19.90 47.94
N GLU A 5 33.17 19.92 46.93
CA GLU A 5 31.96 19.10 46.93
C GLU A 5 31.17 19.25 45.63
N LYS A 6 30.51 18.16 45.29
CA LYS A 6 29.96 17.78 43.99
C LYS A 6 28.50 17.41 44.24
N SER A 7 27.57 18.13 43.62
CA SER A 7 26.23 17.64 43.23
C SER A 7 25.73 18.54 42.10
N ALA A 8 25.65 18.09 40.86
CA ALA A 8 24.70 17.14 40.26
C ALA A 8 23.27 17.71 40.20
N ASP A 9 22.96 18.23 39.01
CA ASP A 9 21.68 18.28 38.30
C ASP A 9 20.44 18.91 38.97
N GLN A 10 20.24 20.21 38.74
CA GLN A 10 18.89 20.78 38.55
C GLN A 10 18.93 22.12 37.80
N VAL A 11 18.25 22.21 36.65
CA VAL A 11 17.99 23.48 35.95
C VAL A 11 16.53 23.87 36.13
N HIS A 12 16.28 25.06 36.66
CA HIS A 12 14.95 25.65 36.84
C HIS A 12 14.69 26.74 35.80
N PHE A 13 13.52 26.71 35.15
CA PHE A 13 13.00 27.82 34.35
C PHE A 13 11.69 28.34 34.97
N ARG A 14 11.51 29.67 34.97
CA ARG A 14 10.37 30.36 35.59
C ARG A 14 9.81 31.41 34.63
N THR A 15 8.49 31.41 34.43
CA THR A 15 7.69 32.57 33.99
C THR A 15 6.29 32.51 34.62
N ASP A 16 5.59 33.65 34.56
CA ASP A 16 4.65 34.20 35.56
C ASP A 16 3.37 33.42 35.94
N ASN A 17 3.20 32.12 35.65
CA ASN A 17 2.14 31.38 36.36
C ASN A 17 2.14 29.84 36.37
N GLN A 18 3.26 29.11 36.22
CA GLN A 18 3.31 27.68 36.57
C GLN A 18 4.75 27.12 36.58
N SER A 19 5.01 26.12 37.45
CA SER A 19 6.28 25.37 37.50
C SER A 19 6.05 23.88 37.22
N VAL A 20 6.84 23.29 36.32
CA VAL A 20 6.85 21.85 36.03
C VAL A 20 8.28 21.33 36.12
N SER A 21 8.48 20.23 36.85
CA SER A 21 9.74 19.49 36.95
C SER A 21 9.59 18.12 36.29
N LEU A 22 10.59 17.72 35.50
CA LEU A 22 10.68 16.39 34.89
C LEU A 22 11.87 15.63 35.50
N HIS A 23 11.59 14.45 36.03
CA HIS A 23 12.58 13.47 36.48
C HIS A 23 12.92 12.51 35.34
N SER A 24 14.21 12.25 35.12
CA SER A 24 14.68 11.11 34.34
C SER A 24 14.93 9.93 35.28
N GLN A 25 14.18 8.84 35.11
CA GLN A 25 14.49 7.58 35.79
C GLN A 25 14.94 6.56 34.74
N GLY A 26 16.21 6.17 34.88
CA GLY A 26 16.91 5.25 34.00
C GLY A 26 16.44 3.81 34.13
N LEU A 27 16.80 3.06 33.10
CA LEU A 27 16.70 1.61 32.99
C LEU A 27 17.50 0.89 34.07
N ASP A 28 16.95 -0.23 34.55
CA ASP A 28 17.74 -1.42 34.90
C ASP A 28 17.00 -2.70 34.48
N PRO A 29 17.73 -3.78 34.07
CA PRO A 29 17.15 -4.99 33.51
C PRO A 29 17.09 -6.13 34.54
N VAL A 30 15.91 -6.73 34.74
CA VAL A 30 15.80 -8.05 35.40
C VAL A 30 14.75 -8.90 34.70
N ALA A 31 15.21 -10.08 34.29
CA ALA A 31 14.43 -11.15 33.67
C ALA A 31 13.33 -11.69 34.60
N VAL A 32 12.11 -11.83 34.09
CA VAL A 32 11.06 -12.67 34.70
C VAL A 32 10.29 -13.44 33.61
N VAL A 33 10.28 -14.75 33.79
CA VAL A 33 9.61 -15.83 33.04
C VAL A 33 8.08 -15.66 33.05
N PRO A 34 7.32 -16.08 32.01
CA PRO A 34 5.89 -15.78 31.91
C PRO A 34 5.05 -16.69 32.83
N ALA A 35 4.20 -16.07 33.64
CA ALA A 35 3.22 -16.76 34.46
C ALA A 35 1.96 -17.11 33.64
N ALA A 36 1.60 -18.39 33.64
CA ALA A 36 0.39 -18.95 33.04
C ALA A 36 -0.90 -18.40 33.70
N PRO A 37 -2.02 -18.29 32.96
CA PRO A 37 -3.27 -17.75 33.50
C PRO A 37 -3.94 -18.76 34.43
N LYS A 38 -4.17 -18.36 35.69
CA LYS A 38 -4.93 -19.13 36.68
C LYS A 38 -6.42 -19.07 36.34
N MET A 39 -7.05 -20.22 36.09
CA MET A 39 -8.50 -20.36 36.01
C MET A 39 -9.17 -19.90 37.32
N PRO A 40 -10.32 -19.22 37.26
CA PRO A 40 -11.06 -18.83 38.45
C PRO A 40 -11.71 -20.06 39.10
N ARG A 41 -11.47 -20.26 40.40
CA ARG A 41 -11.97 -21.35 41.26
C ARG A 41 -13.49 -21.57 41.25
N ARG A 42 -14.28 -20.71 40.58
CA ARG A 42 -15.73 -20.84 40.44
C ARG A 42 -16.17 -21.83 39.35
N LEU A 43 -15.32 -22.16 38.37
CA LEU A 43 -15.64 -23.13 37.32
C LEU A 43 -15.44 -24.60 37.75
N GLN A 44 -14.55 -24.83 38.72
CA GLN A 44 -14.25 -26.18 39.22
C GLN A 44 -15.37 -26.71 40.15
N ALA A 45 -16.06 -25.82 40.86
CA ALA A 45 -17.20 -26.17 41.71
C ALA A 45 -18.46 -26.50 40.91
N THR A 46 -18.73 -25.80 39.79
CA THR A 46 -19.87 -26.08 38.91
C THR A 46 -19.66 -27.34 38.07
N LEU A 47 -18.44 -27.65 37.63
CA LEU A 47 -18.11 -28.91 36.95
C LEU A 47 -18.19 -30.13 37.88
N ALA A 48 -17.82 -29.98 39.16
CA ALA A 48 -17.96 -31.04 40.16
C ALA A 48 -19.44 -31.35 40.46
N PHE A 49 -20.29 -30.33 40.55
CA PHE A 49 -21.74 -30.51 40.74
C PHE A 49 -22.40 -31.20 39.54
N LEU A 50 -21.99 -30.85 38.31
CA LEU A 50 -22.50 -31.50 37.09
C LEU A 50 -22.05 -32.97 36.99
N GLY A 51 -20.83 -33.27 37.43
CA GLY A 51 -20.30 -34.63 37.49
C GLY A 51 -21.05 -35.53 38.48
N VAL A 52 -21.37 -35.02 39.68
CA VAL A 52 -22.16 -35.76 40.68
C VAL A 52 -23.60 -35.99 40.19
N PHE A 53 -24.19 -35.00 39.50
CA PHE A 53 -25.54 -35.13 38.95
C PHE A 53 -25.60 -36.14 37.79
N LEU A 54 -24.61 -36.14 36.90
CA LEU A 54 -24.49 -37.12 35.80
C LEU A 54 -24.28 -38.55 36.32
N VAL A 55 -23.45 -38.74 37.36
CA VAL A 55 -23.25 -40.06 37.96
C VAL A 55 -24.53 -40.53 38.66
N SER A 56 -25.24 -39.65 39.35
CA SER A 56 -26.54 -39.98 39.96
C SER A 56 -27.60 -40.35 38.92
N CYS A 57 -27.69 -39.62 37.80
CA CYS A 57 -28.58 -39.95 36.68
C CYS A 57 -28.21 -41.25 35.98
N LEU A 58 -26.92 -41.56 35.83
CA LEU A 58 -26.47 -42.82 35.24
C LEU A 58 -26.74 -44.02 36.15
N VAL A 59 -26.63 -43.85 37.47
CA VAL A 59 -27.02 -44.89 38.44
C VAL A 59 -28.53 -45.11 38.43
N ALA A 60 -29.33 -44.04 38.35
CA ALA A 60 -30.79 -44.16 38.22
C ALA A 60 -31.20 -44.84 36.90
N LEU A 61 -30.55 -44.50 35.78
CA LEU A 61 -30.78 -45.17 34.49
C LEU A 61 -30.32 -46.63 34.48
N PHE A 62 -29.25 -46.98 35.21
CA PHE A 62 -28.82 -48.36 35.37
C PHE A 62 -29.81 -49.18 36.21
N ILE A 63 -30.39 -48.59 37.27
CA ILE A 63 -31.43 -49.23 38.08
C ILE A 63 -32.72 -49.42 37.27
N VAL A 64 -33.14 -48.41 36.49
CA VAL A 64 -34.31 -48.51 35.59
C VAL A 64 -34.05 -49.51 34.45
N GLY A 65 -32.83 -49.56 33.90
CA GLY A 65 -32.42 -50.54 32.90
C GLY A 65 -32.43 -51.96 33.43
N LYS A 66 -31.93 -52.19 34.65
CA LYS A 66 -32.01 -53.48 35.36
C LYS A 66 -33.47 -53.90 35.66
N LEU A 67 -34.34 -52.93 35.93
CA LEU A 67 -35.77 -53.19 36.14
C LEU A 67 -36.48 -53.55 34.81
N LEU A 68 -36.05 -52.96 33.70
CA LEU A 68 -36.56 -53.28 32.35
C LEU A 68 -36.04 -54.64 31.84
N GLU A 69 -34.81 -55.03 32.18
CA GLU A 69 -34.23 -56.34 31.87
C GLU A 69 -34.96 -57.49 32.61
N LEU A 70 -35.52 -57.23 33.79
CA LEU A 70 -36.38 -58.18 34.52
C LEU A 70 -37.79 -58.30 33.92
N LEU A 71 -38.22 -57.35 33.09
CA LEU A 71 -39.54 -57.30 32.45
C LEU A 71 -39.50 -57.64 30.95
N GLY A 72 -38.31 -57.80 30.38
CA GLY A 72 -38.08 -57.82 28.94
C GLY A 72 -37.32 -59.04 28.43
N ASP A 73 -37.66 -60.25 28.90
CA ASP A 73 -37.26 -61.48 28.20
C ASP A 73 -38.50 -62.35 27.98
N ASN A 74 -39.07 -62.22 26.78
CA ASN A 74 -40.32 -62.87 26.40
C ASN A 74 -40.14 -63.43 24.99
N HIS A 75 -39.96 -64.75 24.90
CA HIS A 75 -40.41 -65.70 23.85
C HIS A 75 -39.57 -67.00 23.97
N THR A 76 -40.05 -68.11 24.55
CA THR A 76 -41.04 -69.04 24.00
C THR A 76 -41.20 -70.25 24.95
N GLY A 77 -42.39 -70.87 25.00
CA GLY A 77 -42.49 -72.33 25.23
C GLY A 77 -42.89 -72.83 26.63
N HIS A 78 -44.10 -73.39 26.68
CA HIS A 78 -44.73 -74.24 27.69
C HIS A 78 -43.87 -75.17 28.59
N CYS A 79 -44.41 -75.35 29.82
CA CYS A 79 -44.35 -76.49 30.75
C CYS A 79 -43.08 -76.71 31.62
N PHE A 80 -43.24 -76.70 32.96
CA PHE A 80 -43.31 -77.93 33.79
C PHE A 80 -43.54 -77.61 35.29
N LEU A 81 -44.40 -78.44 35.92
CA LEU A 81 -44.47 -78.85 37.34
C LEU A 81 -44.96 -77.90 38.47
N HIS A 82 -46.24 -78.11 38.83
CA HIS A 82 -46.74 -78.50 40.16
C HIS A 82 -45.70 -78.77 41.29
N PHE A 83 -45.86 -78.14 42.48
CA PHE A 83 -46.05 -78.74 43.84
C PHE A 83 -45.76 -77.73 45.01
N LEU A 84 -46.83 -77.36 45.78
CA LEU A 84 -46.96 -76.94 47.23
C LEU A 84 -46.08 -75.82 47.89
N PRO A 85 -46.47 -75.22 49.06
CA PRO A 85 -47.74 -74.63 49.57
C PRO A 85 -47.52 -73.20 50.22
N PRO A 86 -48.47 -72.57 50.95
CA PRO A 86 -48.56 -71.10 51.13
C PRO A 86 -47.92 -70.55 52.42
N ASP A 87 -47.53 -69.27 52.44
CA ASP A 87 -47.21 -68.52 53.67
C ASP A 87 -47.73 -67.05 53.61
N PRO A 88 -48.41 -66.50 54.64
CA PRO A 88 -49.19 -65.27 54.54
C PRO A 88 -48.57 -64.08 55.29
N TYR A 89 -47.85 -63.19 54.59
CA TYR A 89 -47.42 -61.88 55.13
C TYR A 89 -47.42 -60.76 54.05
N HIS A 90 -48.50 -60.67 53.26
CA HIS A 90 -48.58 -59.71 52.14
C HIS A 90 -49.27 -58.38 52.42
N SER A 91 -49.81 -58.12 53.63
CA SER A 91 -50.61 -56.91 53.85
C SER A 91 -49.84 -55.66 54.33
N VAL A 92 -48.60 -55.78 54.82
CA VAL A 92 -47.83 -54.62 55.32
C VAL A 92 -47.03 -53.92 54.20
N ARG A 93 -46.63 -54.65 53.16
CA ARG A 93 -45.79 -54.12 52.06
C ARG A 93 -46.54 -53.27 51.03
N VAL A 94 -47.87 -53.37 50.99
CA VAL A 94 -48.71 -52.67 49.99
C VAL A 94 -49.00 -51.23 50.43
N ALA A 95 -49.12 -50.95 51.73
CA ALA A 95 -49.40 -49.61 52.23
C ALA A 95 -48.19 -48.66 52.06
N GLU A 96 -46.98 -49.11 52.39
CA GLU A 96 -45.74 -48.33 52.17
C GLU A 96 -45.47 -48.11 50.67
N PHE A 97 -45.85 -49.07 49.82
CA PHE A 97 -45.72 -48.94 48.37
C PHE A 97 -46.72 -47.92 47.80
N GLN A 98 -47.94 -47.87 48.32
CA GLN A 98 -48.97 -46.92 47.90
C GLN A 98 -48.59 -45.47 48.25
N GLU A 99 -48.00 -45.25 49.43
CA GLU A 99 -47.56 -43.93 49.89
C GLU A 99 -46.33 -43.45 49.09
N ALA A 100 -45.39 -44.35 48.78
CA ALA A 100 -44.28 -44.05 47.88
C ALA A 100 -44.74 -43.74 46.44
N VAL A 101 -45.78 -44.41 45.95
CA VAL A 101 -46.36 -44.17 44.60
C VAL A 101 -47.09 -42.83 44.53
N GLU A 102 -47.85 -42.42 45.56
CA GLU A 102 -48.48 -41.09 45.59
C GLU A 102 -47.46 -39.96 45.76
N LEU A 103 -46.38 -40.17 46.53
CA LEU A 103 -45.27 -39.21 46.63
C LEU A 103 -44.51 -39.07 45.30
N PHE A 104 -44.34 -40.17 44.57
CA PHE A 104 -43.74 -40.21 43.24
C PHE A 104 -44.65 -39.57 42.16
N LYS A 105 -45.96 -39.72 42.30
CA LYS A 105 -46.98 -39.10 41.44
C LYS A 105 -47.03 -37.58 41.64
N GLY A 106 -46.94 -37.09 42.88
CA GLY A 106 -46.80 -35.65 43.16
C GLY A 106 -45.50 -35.04 42.60
N HIS A 107 -44.41 -35.81 42.51
CA HIS A 107 -43.20 -35.41 41.79
C HIS A 107 -43.36 -35.44 40.27
N MET A 108 -44.12 -36.40 39.72
CA MET A 108 -44.42 -36.49 38.29
C MET A 108 -45.39 -35.41 37.79
N GLU A 109 -46.32 -34.91 38.61
CA GLU A 109 -47.24 -33.83 38.22
C GLU A 109 -46.54 -32.47 38.05
N ASN A 110 -45.31 -32.33 38.56
CA ASN A 110 -44.42 -31.20 38.28
C ASN A 110 -43.57 -31.37 37.00
N ALA A 111 -43.76 -32.43 36.21
CA ALA A 111 -43.03 -32.66 34.96
C ALA A 111 -43.21 -31.52 33.93
N SER A 112 -44.33 -30.79 33.99
CA SER A 112 -44.56 -29.59 33.17
C SER A 112 -43.62 -28.44 33.57
N THR A 113 -43.36 -28.26 34.85
CA THR A 113 -42.41 -27.24 35.38
C THR A 113 -40.97 -27.57 34.98
N TRP A 114 -40.58 -28.85 35.06
CA TRP A 114 -39.25 -29.30 34.62
C TRP A 114 -39.08 -29.21 33.10
N SER A 115 -40.13 -29.49 32.33
CA SER A 115 -40.12 -29.30 30.88
C SER A 115 -39.92 -27.83 30.50
N VAL A 116 -40.61 -26.90 31.17
CA VAL A 116 -40.45 -25.46 30.95
C VAL A 116 -39.06 -24.97 31.39
N GLU A 117 -38.55 -25.44 32.53
CA GLU A 117 -37.20 -25.10 32.99
C GLU A 117 -36.10 -25.66 32.09
N ILE A 118 -36.25 -26.89 31.61
CA ILE A 118 -35.33 -27.50 30.63
C ILE A 118 -35.40 -26.74 29.32
N GLN A 119 -36.59 -26.39 28.81
CA GLN A 119 -36.71 -25.57 27.60
C GLN A 119 -36.11 -24.18 27.77
N LEU A 120 -36.28 -23.55 28.93
CA LEU A 120 -35.67 -22.26 29.25
C LEU A 120 -34.14 -22.38 29.35
N LEU A 121 -33.63 -23.47 29.93
CA LEU A 121 -32.20 -23.77 29.96
C LEU A 121 -31.65 -24.03 28.56
N THR A 122 -32.36 -24.79 27.74
CA THR A 122 -32.02 -25.02 26.33
C THR A 122 -31.97 -23.70 25.57
N HIS A 123 -32.97 -22.83 25.73
CA HIS A 123 -32.95 -21.50 25.11
C HIS A 123 -31.80 -20.62 25.61
N ARG A 124 -31.44 -20.71 26.89
CA ARG A 124 -30.28 -19.99 27.44
C ARG A 124 -28.96 -20.57 26.93
N VAL A 125 -28.85 -21.89 26.79
CA VAL A 125 -27.70 -22.57 26.21
C VAL A 125 -27.57 -22.24 24.72
N ASP A 126 -28.68 -22.19 23.99
CA ASP A 126 -28.71 -21.79 22.58
C ASP A 126 -28.34 -20.31 22.39
N ASN A 127 -28.80 -19.44 23.28
CA ASN A 127 -28.41 -18.03 23.29
C ASN A 127 -26.92 -17.86 23.61
N VAL A 128 -26.40 -18.59 24.60
CA VAL A 128 -24.97 -18.59 24.92
C VAL A 128 -24.15 -19.19 23.78
N SER A 129 -24.63 -20.24 23.13
CA SER A 129 -24.01 -20.85 21.95
C SER A 129 -23.96 -19.88 20.77
N SER A 130 -25.05 -19.14 20.53
CA SER A 130 -25.13 -18.08 19.53
C SER A 130 -24.17 -16.92 19.85
N GLN A 131 -24.07 -16.54 21.12
CA GLN A 131 -23.11 -15.53 21.59
C GLN A 131 -21.66 -16.02 21.42
N ILE A 132 -21.37 -17.30 21.68
CA ILE A 132 -20.04 -17.90 21.46
C ILE A 132 -19.72 -17.98 19.97
N GLN A 133 -20.69 -18.28 19.09
CA GLN A 133 -20.49 -18.23 17.64
C GLN A 133 -20.24 -16.80 17.15
N MET A 134 -20.95 -15.81 17.67
CA MET A 134 -20.71 -14.39 17.39
C MET A 134 -19.34 -13.93 17.88
N LEU A 135 -18.93 -14.34 19.09
CA LEU A 135 -17.59 -14.08 19.60
C LEU A 135 -16.52 -14.80 18.77
N GLY A 136 -16.80 -16.03 18.32
CA GLY A 136 -15.94 -16.80 17.43
C GLY A 136 -15.75 -16.12 16.08
N GLY A 137 -16.83 -15.62 15.48
CA GLY A 137 -16.79 -14.81 14.27
C GLY A 137 -16.02 -13.50 14.46
N GLY A 138 -16.22 -12.82 15.59
CA GLY A 138 -15.45 -11.64 15.99
C GLY A 138 -13.96 -11.94 16.20
N LEU A 139 -13.62 -13.08 16.80
CA LEU A 139 -12.24 -13.52 17.02
C LEU A 139 -11.57 -13.96 15.72
N GLN A 140 -12.35 -14.51 14.78
CA GLN A 140 -11.88 -14.89 13.44
C GLN A 140 -11.64 -13.65 12.57
N SER A 141 -12.51 -12.63 12.68
CA SER A 141 -12.28 -11.31 12.09
C SER A 141 -11.05 -10.64 12.71
N ALA A 142 -10.94 -10.61 14.03
CA ALA A 142 -9.76 -10.06 14.71
C ALA A 142 -8.49 -10.85 14.38
N SER A 143 -8.58 -12.17 14.20
CA SER A 143 -7.46 -12.99 13.73
C SER A 143 -7.09 -12.69 12.27
N ALA A 144 -8.07 -12.41 11.41
CA ALA A 144 -7.84 -11.97 10.04
C ALA A 144 -7.20 -10.57 10.01
N ASP A 145 -7.66 -9.65 10.87
CA ASP A 145 -7.09 -8.31 11.04
C ASP A 145 -5.66 -8.38 11.58
N VAL A 146 -5.38 -9.27 12.54
CA VAL A 146 -4.03 -9.51 13.06
C VAL A 146 -3.13 -10.15 12.00
N GLN A 147 -3.65 -11.05 11.15
CA GLN A 147 -2.89 -11.61 10.02
C GLN A 147 -2.65 -10.56 8.91
N MET A 148 -3.60 -9.66 8.67
CA MET A 148 -3.46 -8.52 7.76
C MET A 148 -2.44 -7.52 8.29
N LEU A 149 -2.50 -7.18 9.58
CA LEU A 149 -1.50 -6.36 10.27
C LEU A 149 -0.13 -7.04 10.29
N LYS A 150 -0.06 -8.35 10.45
CA LYS A 150 1.18 -9.15 10.33
C LYS A 150 1.71 -9.16 8.90
N GLY A 151 0.84 -9.14 7.89
CA GLY A 151 1.19 -8.94 6.48
C GLY A 151 1.79 -7.55 6.23
N LEU A 152 1.14 -6.51 6.74
CA LEU A 152 1.63 -5.12 6.69
C LEU A 152 2.95 -4.95 7.48
N LEU A 153 3.15 -5.68 8.58
CA LEU A 153 4.41 -5.70 9.32
C LEU A 153 5.50 -6.49 8.59
N LYS A 154 5.14 -7.47 7.77
CA LYS A 154 6.06 -8.26 6.92
C LYS A 154 6.55 -7.46 5.71
N ASP A 155 5.75 -6.49 5.25
CA ASP A 155 6.18 -5.38 4.37
C ASP A 155 7.04 -4.32 5.10
N GLY A 156 7.33 -4.54 6.39
CA GLY A 156 8.25 -3.75 7.19
C GLY A 156 9.69 -3.73 6.66
N SER A 157 10.06 -4.56 5.69
CA SER A 157 11.31 -4.40 4.93
C SER A 157 11.31 -3.15 4.05
N THR A 158 10.15 -2.75 3.53
CA THR A 158 9.97 -1.52 2.74
C THR A 158 9.97 -0.30 3.64
N LEU A 159 9.33 -0.39 4.81
CA LEU A 159 9.38 0.65 5.84
C LEU A 159 10.79 0.75 6.44
N SER A 160 11.48 -0.38 6.70
CA SER A 160 12.87 -0.42 7.15
C SER A 160 13.82 0.18 6.11
N PHE A 161 13.63 -0.11 4.82
CA PHE A 161 14.42 0.49 3.75
C PHE A 161 14.15 2.00 3.62
N GLN A 162 12.89 2.43 3.73
CA GLN A 162 12.54 3.86 3.75
C GLN A 162 13.07 4.58 5.00
N THR A 163 13.00 3.95 6.18
CA THR A 163 13.56 4.48 7.44
C THR A 163 15.09 4.51 7.40
N GLN A 164 15.73 3.55 6.73
CA GLN A 164 17.18 3.50 6.56
C GLN A 164 17.66 4.52 5.52
N LEU A 165 16.88 4.77 4.46
CA LEU A 165 17.13 5.84 3.50
C LEU A 165 16.89 7.22 4.13
N LEU A 166 15.80 7.40 4.90
CA LEU A 166 15.56 8.61 5.68
C LEU A 166 16.66 8.86 6.70
N ARG A 167 17.16 7.80 7.36
CA ARG A 167 18.28 7.88 8.30
C ARG A 167 19.60 8.24 7.61
N SER A 168 19.90 7.69 6.42
CA SER A 168 21.10 8.11 5.67
C SER A 168 20.99 9.55 5.19
N PHE A 169 19.80 9.99 4.76
CA PHE A 169 19.54 11.39 4.42
C PHE A 169 19.62 12.31 5.65
N LEU A 170 19.13 11.86 6.80
CA LEU A 170 19.24 12.58 8.08
C LEU A 170 20.69 12.67 8.54
N GLU A 171 21.48 11.59 8.47
CA GLU A 171 22.90 11.59 8.81
C GLU A 171 23.73 12.49 7.85
N GLU A 172 23.41 12.49 6.55
CA GLU A 172 24.03 13.37 5.57
C GLU A 172 23.65 14.83 5.80
N THR A 173 22.39 15.13 6.14
CA THR A 173 21.96 16.49 6.48
C THR A 173 22.52 16.95 7.83
N THR A 174 22.61 16.08 8.84
CA THR A 174 23.28 16.39 10.11
C THR A 174 24.76 16.67 9.90
N SER A 175 25.45 15.93 9.04
CA SER A 175 26.87 16.18 8.72
C SER A 175 27.06 17.51 7.97
N LYS A 176 26.15 17.86 7.04
CA LYS A 176 26.15 19.17 6.36
C LYS A 176 25.87 20.32 7.33
N ILE A 177 24.95 20.13 8.27
CA ILE A 177 24.65 21.11 9.32
C ILE A 177 25.86 21.30 10.23
N GLN A 178 26.52 20.24 10.68
CA GLN A 178 27.74 20.33 11.50
C GLN A 178 28.88 21.04 10.75
N LYS A 179 29.04 20.79 9.46
CA LYS A 179 30.01 21.49 8.62
C LYS A 179 29.71 22.98 8.52
N LEU A 180 28.46 23.35 8.23
CA LEU A 180 28.02 24.75 8.21
C LEU A 180 28.17 25.44 9.58
N GLN A 181 28.01 24.68 10.66
CA GLN A 181 28.20 25.17 12.03
C GLN A 181 29.68 25.45 12.31
N GLY A 182 30.59 24.58 11.85
CA GLY A 182 32.04 24.82 11.89
C GLY A 182 32.47 26.01 11.02
N ASP A 183 31.95 26.12 9.80
CA ASP A 183 32.19 27.25 8.90
C ASP A 183 31.68 28.58 9.52
N LEU A 184 30.56 28.54 10.24
CA LEU A 184 30.01 29.69 10.97
C LEU A 184 30.86 30.08 12.18
N GLU A 185 31.40 29.10 12.92
CA GLU A 185 32.32 29.34 14.04
C GLU A 185 33.65 29.94 13.55
N GLU A 186 34.19 29.45 12.42
CA GLU A 186 35.39 30.00 11.79
C GLU A 186 35.17 31.42 11.26
N ALA A 187 34.01 31.68 10.64
CA ALA A 187 33.60 33.02 10.23
C ALA A 187 33.44 33.97 11.44
N ASN A 188 32.89 33.48 12.55
CA ASN A 188 32.74 34.28 13.77
C ASN A 188 34.08 34.55 14.46
N GLY A 189 35.02 33.59 14.41
CA GLY A 189 36.42 33.79 14.83
C GLY A 189 37.12 34.84 13.99
N SER A 190 36.98 34.77 12.66
CA SER A 190 37.52 35.77 11.72
C SER A 190 36.91 37.16 11.93
N ASN A 191 35.60 37.22 12.24
CA ASN A 191 34.92 38.47 12.58
C ASN A 191 35.42 39.06 13.91
N SER A 192 35.64 38.23 14.94
CA SER A 192 36.22 38.65 16.22
C SER A 192 37.65 39.18 16.04
N GLN A 193 38.45 38.52 15.21
CA GLN A 193 39.81 38.96 14.87
C GLN A 193 39.82 40.27 14.07
N THR A 194 38.85 40.45 13.17
CA THR A 194 38.66 41.70 12.43
C THR A 194 38.25 42.85 13.37
N GLN A 195 37.34 42.60 14.31
CA GLN A 195 36.93 43.57 15.31
C GLN A 195 38.07 43.96 16.26
N SER A 196 38.93 43.01 16.67
CA SER A 196 40.08 43.32 17.52
C SER A 196 41.14 44.13 16.77
N PHE A 197 41.33 43.87 15.47
CA PHE A 197 42.21 44.66 14.60
C PHE A 197 41.69 46.10 14.45
N PHE A 198 40.41 46.29 14.18
CA PHE A 198 39.80 47.62 14.14
C PHE A 198 39.91 48.35 15.47
N LYS A 199 39.71 47.65 16.60
CA LYS A 199 39.86 48.23 17.94
C LYS A 199 41.29 48.69 18.21
N SER A 200 42.30 47.86 17.91
CA SER A 200 43.71 48.21 18.06
C SER A 200 44.11 49.36 17.13
N SER A 201 43.61 49.37 15.90
CA SER A 201 43.84 50.47 14.95
C SER A 201 43.22 51.79 15.42
N LEU A 202 42.03 51.74 16.05
CA LEU A 202 41.36 52.92 16.62
C LEU A 202 42.08 53.44 17.86
N GLU A 203 42.59 52.55 18.72
CA GLU A 203 43.40 52.92 19.89
C GLU A 203 44.72 53.58 19.46
N ASN A 204 45.40 53.05 18.43
CA ASN A 204 46.62 53.65 17.89
C ASN A 204 46.38 55.05 17.29
N THR A 205 45.32 55.22 16.49
CA THR A 205 44.98 56.54 15.92
C THR A 205 44.59 57.54 17.01
N SER A 206 43.92 57.10 18.08
CA SER A 206 43.62 57.94 19.24
C SER A 206 44.90 58.42 19.96
N ILE A 207 45.89 57.54 20.12
CA ILE A 207 47.20 57.88 20.71
C ILE A 207 47.93 58.90 19.83
N GLU A 208 47.98 58.70 18.51
CA GLU A 208 48.62 59.63 17.57
C GLU A 208 47.96 61.01 17.59
N LEU A 209 46.62 61.07 17.62
CA LEU A 209 45.86 62.32 17.76
C LEU A 209 46.16 63.05 19.07
N HIS A 210 46.32 62.32 20.17
CA HIS A 210 46.69 62.91 21.47
C HIS A 210 48.11 63.49 21.47
N VAL A 211 49.06 62.84 20.79
CA VAL A 211 50.43 63.34 20.63
C VAL A 211 50.45 64.60 19.77
N LEU A 212 49.69 64.61 18.66
CA LEU A 212 49.52 65.80 17.81
C LEU A 212 48.88 66.97 18.57
N SER A 213 47.84 66.72 19.36
CA SER A 213 47.19 67.74 20.20
C SER A 213 48.18 68.37 21.19
N ARG A 214 49.03 67.55 21.83
CA ARG A 214 50.05 68.04 22.77
C ARG A 214 51.13 68.85 22.05
N GLY A 215 51.52 68.45 20.84
CA GLY A 215 52.44 69.21 19.99
C GLY A 215 51.89 70.58 19.62
N LEU A 216 50.60 70.67 19.29
CA LEU A 216 49.93 71.92 18.96
C LEU A 216 49.84 72.86 20.17
N GLU A 217 49.58 72.31 21.36
CA GLU A 217 49.49 73.06 22.61
C GLU A 217 50.86 73.65 23.00
N ASN A 218 51.95 72.89 22.82
CA ASN A 218 53.32 73.38 23.00
C ASN A 218 53.70 74.47 21.98
N ALA A 219 53.31 74.32 20.71
CA ALA A 219 53.55 75.35 19.71
C ALA A 219 52.81 76.66 20.06
N ASN A 220 51.60 76.56 20.61
CA ASN A 220 50.83 77.73 21.04
C ASN A 220 51.48 78.44 22.23
N THR A 221 52.08 77.73 23.19
CA THR A 221 52.81 78.37 24.29
C THR A 221 54.07 79.09 23.81
N GLU A 222 54.83 78.50 22.87
CA GLU A 222 55.98 79.16 22.26
C GLU A 222 55.61 80.44 21.50
N ILE A 223 54.48 80.44 20.77
CA ILE A 223 53.96 81.64 20.08
C ILE A 223 53.61 82.74 21.09
N GLN A 224 53.02 82.42 22.25
CA GLN A 224 52.71 83.41 23.29
C GLN A 224 53.98 84.01 23.91
N VAL A 225 55.02 83.20 24.11
CA VAL A 225 56.32 83.69 24.62
C VAL A 225 56.98 84.64 23.61
N LEU A 226 56.96 84.30 22.32
CA LEU A 226 57.48 85.16 21.26
C LEU A 226 56.70 86.48 21.16
N LYS A 227 55.37 86.45 21.34
CA LYS A 227 54.53 87.64 21.37
C LYS A 227 54.89 88.58 22.54
N ALA A 228 55.12 88.04 23.74
CA ALA A 228 55.54 88.81 24.90
C ALA A 228 56.94 89.45 24.72
N GLY A 229 57.87 88.71 24.08
CA GLY A 229 59.18 89.25 23.70
C GLY A 229 59.09 90.44 22.74
N LEU A 230 58.18 90.38 21.76
CA LEU A 230 57.96 91.46 20.80
C LEU A 230 57.35 92.72 21.45
N GLU A 231 56.41 92.55 22.39
CA GLU A 231 55.83 93.69 23.14
C GLU A 231 56.87 94.40 24.01
N THR A 232 57.78 93.63 24.62
CA THR A 232 58.87 94.18 25.45
C THR A 232 59.85 95.00 24.60
N ALA A 233 60.26 94.48 23.45
CA ALA A 233 61.12 95.20 22.51
C ALA A 233 60.47 96.50 22.01
N ASN A 234 59.15 96.48 21.77
CA ASN A 234 58.42 97.67 21.32
C ASN A 234 58.32 98.76 22.42
N ALA A 235 58.33 98.37 23.70
CA ALA A 235 58.38 99.32 24.83
C ALA A 235 59.75 100.01 24.95
N GLU A 236 60.85 99.28 24.72
CA GLU A 236 62.21 99.82 24.73
C GLU A 236 62.43 100.84 23.60
N VAL A 237 61.88 100.60 22.41
CA VAL A 237 61.92 101.55 21.29
C VAL A 237 61.16 102.85 21.61
N ARG A 238 60.05 102.79 22.36
CA ARG A 238 59.32 104.00 22.79
C ARG A 238 60.11 104.84 23.80
N LEU A 239 60.85 104.19 24.71
CA LEU A 239 61.74 104.88 25.67
C LEU A 239 62.95 105.53 24.99
N ALA A 240 63.49 104.91 23.94
CA ALA A 240 64.56 105.52 23.14
C ALA A 240 64.05 106.77 22.38
N ASN A 241 62.83 106.72 21.86
CA ASN A 241 62.23 107.84 21.10
C ASN A 241 61.88 109.06 22.00
N SER A 242 61.50 108.83 23.26
CA SER A 242 61.26 109.93 24.21
C SER A 242 62.56 110.65 24.62
N SER A 243 63.67 109.90 24.75
CA SER A 243 65.00 110.48 25.03
C SER A 243 65.51 111.35 23.87
N LEU A 244 65.26 110.95 22.62
CA LEU A 244 65.62 111.73 21.42
C LEU A 244 64.88 113.08 21.33
N LYS A 245 63.61 113.14 21.74
CA LYS A 245 62.84 114.40 21.82
C LYS A 245 63.42 115.39 22.84
N ASN A 246 63.95 114.91 23.96
CA ASN A 246 64.56 115.76 25.00
C ASN A 246 65.88 116.39 24.52
N VAL A 247 66.72 115.63 23.81
CA VAL A 247 67.97 116.13 23.22
C VAL A 247 67.68 117.22 22.17
N ASN A 248 66.62 117.06 21.39
CA ASN A 248 66.22 118.06 20.38
C ASN A 248 65.75 119.39 21.00
N ALA A 249 65.17 119.37 22.21
CA ALA A 249 64.78 120.58 22.94
C ALA A 249 66.00 121.35 23.49
N GLN A 250 67.07 120.65 23.89
CA GLN A 250 68.29 121.26 24.43
C GLN A 250 69.13 121.96 23.34
N ILE A 251 69.10 121.45 22.10
CA ILE A 251 69.75 122.07 20.93
C ILE A 251 69.07 123.41 20.55
N HIS A 252 67.78 123.57 20.83
CA HIS A 252 67.04 124.80 20.56
C HIS A 252 67.36 125.94 21.55
N VAL A 253 67.74 125.60 22.79
CA VAL A 253 68.11 126.57 23.85
C VAL A 253 69.55 127.10 23.66
N LEU A 254 70.44 126.27 23.11
CA LEU A 254 71.85 126.65 22.85
C LEU A 254 72.04 127.56 21.62
N ARG A 255 70.99 127.77 20.80
CA ARG A 255 71.03 128.63 19.61
C ARG A 255 70.65 130.10 19.88
N GLY A 256 70.11 130.42 21.07
CA GLY A 256 69.54 131.74 21.40
C GLY A 256 70.46 132.73 22.14
N ASN A 257 71.64 132.33 22.60
CA ASN A 257 72.45 133.11 23.55
C ASN A 257 73.78 133.66 22.99
N LEU A 258 73.90 133.87 21.67
CA LEU A 258 75.16 134.34 21.09
C LEU A 258 74.95 135.41 20.01
N ASP A 259 74.45 136.59 20.40
CA ASP A 259 74.60 137.79 19.59
C ASP A 259 75.07 138.99 20.43
N SER A 260 76.23 139.51 20.04
CA SER A 260 76.78 140.84 20.28
C SER A 260 77.51 141.14 21.62
N VAL A 261 78.83 140.88 21.62
CA VAL A 261 79.84 141.52 22.48
C VAL A 261 80.83 142.31 21.61
N SER A 262 81.17 143.55 22.02
CA SER A 262 82.49 144.22 21.90
C SER A 262 82.49 145.43 22.86
N ASP A 263 83.54 145.85 23.59
CA ASP A 263 85.01 145.87 23.39
C ASP A 263 85.75 145.68 24.74
N LEU A 264 86.84 144.90 24.88
CA LEU A 264 88.23 145.02 24.40
C LEU A 264 89.15 145.90 25.28
N ARG A 265 89.82 145.29 26.28
CA ARG A 265 91.25 145.47 26.71
C ARG A 265 91.59 144.81 28.06
N ALA A 266 90.63 144.31 28.83
CA ALA A 266 90.89 143.57 30.09
C ALA A 266 91.32 142.09 29.90
N HIS A 267 91.53 141.64 28.65
CA HIS A 267 91.46 140.23 28.25
C HIS A 267 92.77 139.41 28.36
N HIS A 268 93.91 140.00 28.75
CA HIS A 268 95.19 139.28 28.71
C HIS A 268 95.53 138.43 29.94
N GLN A 269 94.81 138.60 31.07
CA GLN A 269 95.10 137.86 32.31
C GLN A 269 94.16 136.63 32.52
N VAL A 270 93.05 136.57 31.78
CA VAL A 270 92.06 135.47 31.81
C VAL A 270 92.42 134.33 30.83
N LEU A 271 93.20 134.61 29.78
CA LEU A 271 93.61 133.61 28.79
C LEU A 271 94.46 132.46 29.35
N ARG A 272 95.10 132.63 30.51
CA ARG A 272 95.93 131.59 31.12
C ARG A 272 95.10 130.52 31.85
N SER A 273 94.00 130.89 32.50
CA SER A 273 93.13 129.95 33.22
C SER A 273 92.18 129.17 32.29
N SER A 274 91.78 129.74 31.14
CA SER A 274 91.00 129.02 30.13
C SER A 274 91.80 127.93 29.39
N LEU A 275 93.12 128.05 29.27
CA LEU A 275 93.96 127.06 28.57
C LEU A 275 94.14 125.76 29.38
N GLU A 276 94.18 125.85 30.72
CA GLU A 276 94.20 124.68 31.61
C GLU A 276 92.84 123.96 31.65
N SER A 277 91.72 124.71 31.60
CA SER A 277 90.37 124.13 31.54
C SER A 277 90.09 123.37 30.24
N THR A 278 90.53 123.94 29.11
CA THR A 278 90.31 123.33 27.78
C THR A 278 91.13 122.05 27.57
N THR A 279 92.30 121.94 28.20
CA THR A 279 93.12 120.72 28.18
C THR A 279 92.48 119.58 28.99
N ALA A 280 91.83 119.89 30.12
CA ALA A 280 91.13 118.92 30.95
C ALA A 280 89.85 118.37 30.27
N GLU A 281 89.13 119.22 29.53
CA GLU A 281 87.97 118.79 28.73
C GLU A 281 88.37 117.91 27.55
N MET A 282 89.51 118.18 26.92
CA MET A 282 90.03 117.35 25.83
C MET A 282 90.40 115.92 26.31
N GLN A 283 90.95 115.79 27.53
CA GLN A 283 91.22 114.47 28.13
C GLN A 283 89.93 113.74 28.53
N ARG A 284 88.90 114.44 29.03
CA ARG A 284 87.58 113.85 29.27
C ARG A 284 86.91 113.38 27.98
N LEU A 285 86.97 114.16 26.90
CA LEU A 285 86.47 113.79 25.58
C LEU A 285 87.19 112.55 25.02
N LYS A 286 88.51 112.45 25.22
CA LYS A 286 89.28 111.26 24.84
C LYS A 286 88.86 110.01 25.61
N GLY A 287 88.63 110.12 26.93
CA GLY A 287 88.10 109.03 27.76
C GLY A 287 86.68 108.62 27.33
N SER A 288 85.82 109.58 27.00
CA SER A 288 84.48 109.32 26.47
C SER A 288 84.53 108.63 25.10
N LEU A 289 85.47 108.99 24.22
CA LEU A 289 85.64 108.34 22.92
C LEU A 289 86.15 106.89 23.06
N GLN A 290 87.04 106.63 24.01
CA GLN A 290 87.49 105.26 24.31
C GLN A 290 86.35 104.40 24.86
N ASN A 291 85.52 104.95 25.75
CA ASN A 291 84.32 104.26 26.25
C ASN A 291 83.28 104.01 25.14
N ALA A 292 83.08 104.98 24.23
CA ALA A 292 82.20 104.81 23.08
C ALA A 292 82.69 103.69 22.14
N ASN A 293 84.00 103.59 21.91
CA ASN A 293 84.59 102.51 21.12
C ASN A 293 84.46 101.14 21.81
N ALA A 294 84.66 101.07 23.14
CA ALA A 294 84.44 99.84 23.89
C ALA A 294 82.98 99.38 23.84
N LEU A 295 82.03 100.32 23.97
CA LEU A 295 80.60 100.06 23.83
C LEU A 295 80.24 99.61 22.40
N HIS A 296 80.86 100.21 21.38
CA HIS A 296 80.69 99.80 19.99
C HIS A 296 81.16 98.36 19.76
N SER A 297 82.35 97.99 20.26
CA SER A 297 82.85 96.61 20.16
C SER A 297 81.99 95.60 20.93
N GLN A 298 81.47 95.98 22.10
CA GLN A 298 80.56 95.13 22.87
C GLN A 298 79.21 94.93 22.16
N THR A 299 78.66 96.01 21.59
CA THR A 299 77.44 95.96 20.77
C THR A 299 77.62 95.10 19.54
N GLN A 300 78.75 95.24 18.84
CA GLN A 300 79.07 94.44 17.66
C GLN A 300 79.24 92.95 18.00
N THR A 301 79.82 92.63 19.17
CA THR A 301 79.97 91.25 19.64
C THR A 301 78.62 90.62 20.01
N LEU A 302 77.74 91.36 20.69
CA LEU A 302 76.39 90.90 21.01
C LEU A 302 75.54 90.69 19.76
N ILE A 303 75.59 91.63 18.80
CA ILE A 303 74.88 91.49 17.51
C ILE A 303 75.40 90.27 16.75
N ARG A 304 76.73 90.07 16.72
CA ARG A 304 77.33 88.90 16.06
C ARG A 304 76.93 87.59 16.72
N GLY A 305 76.99 87.50 18.04
CA GLY A 305 76.56 86.31 18.79
C GLY A 305 75.07 86.00 18.61
N SER A 306 74.22 87.03 18.57
CA SER A 306 72.79 86.88 18.28
C SER A 306 72.55 86.38 16.85
N LEU A 307 73.25 86.96 15.87
CA LEU A 307 73.15 86.58 14.46
C LEU A 307 73.64 85.15 14.21
N ASP A 308 74.76 84.76 14.83
CA ASP A 308 75.31 83.41 14.75
C ASP A 308 74.34 82.38 15.39
N ASN A 309 73.74 82.72 16.53
CA ASN A 309 72.73 81.88 17.17
C ASN A 309 71.46 81.74 16.33
N THR A 310 70.95 82.83 15.75
CA THR A 310 69.81 82.78 14.83
C THR A 310 70.15 81.97 13.58
N SER A 311 71.36 82.11 13.04
CA SER A 311 71.82 81.32 11.89
C SER A 311 71.84 79.82 12.19
N ALA A 312 72.33 79.42 13.37
CA ALA A 312 72.31 78.03 13.82
C ALA A 312 70.87 77.48 13.97
N GLN A 313 69.95 78.27 14.54
CA GLN A 313 68.53 77.88 14.66
C GLN A 313 67.87 77.70 13.29
N VAL A 314 68.13 78.61 12.34
CA VAL A 314 67.63 78.50 10.96
C VAL A 314 68.17 77.24 10.27
N GLN A 315 69.44 76.89 10.50
CA GLN A 315 70.04 75.67 9.95
C GLN A 315 69.41 74.40 10.54
N VAL A 316 69.12 74.37 11.84
CA VAL A 316 68.38 73.27 12.49
C VAL A 316 66.97 73.14 11.91
N LEU A 317 66.23 74.24 11.81
CA LEU A 317 64.90 74.27 11.18
C LEU A 317 64.93 73.75 9.75
N ARG A 318 65.94 74.12 8.96
CA ARG A 318 66.14 73.62 7.61
C ARG A 318 66.34 72.09 7.59
N SER A 319 67.16 71.57 8.51
CA SER A 319 67.37 70.12 8.61
C SER A 319 66.09 69.36 8.99
N HIS A 320 65.24 69.94 9.85
CA HIS A 320 63.94 69.37 10.20
C HIS A 320 62.96 69.40 9.02
N LEU A 321 62.94 70.50 8.25
CA LEU A 321 62.13 70.61 7.03
C LEU A 321 62.57 69.60 5.95
N GLU A 322 63.87 69.40 5.77
CA GLU A 322 64.41 68.40 4.85
C GLU A 322 64.02 66.97 5.28
N ARG A 323 64.06 66.67 6.59
CA ARG A 323 63.59 65.38 7.12
C ARG A 323 62.10 65.18 6.94
N ALA A 324 61.28 66.19 7.24
CA ALA A 324 59.84 66.15 7.03
C ALA A 324 59.49 65.97 5.54
N GLY A 325 60.23 66.60 4.64
CA GLY A 325 60.10 66.37 3.19
C GLY A 325 60.39 64.92 2.80
N GLY A 326 61.43 64.31 3.38
CA GLY A 326 61.72 62.88 3.20
C GLY A 326 60.61 61.96 3.68
N GLU A 327 60.04 62.22 4.86
CA GLU A 327 58.91 61.48 5.42
C GLU A 327 57.64 61.61 4.58
N ILE A 328 57.34 62.82 4.06
CA ILE A 328 56.22 63.03 3.13
C ILE A 328 56.41 62.23 1.84
N HIS A 329 57.62 62.18 1.29
CA HIS A 329 57.91 61.36 0.11
C HIS A 329 57.73 59.86 0.37
N LEU A 330 58.16 59.38 1.55
CA LEU A 330 57.93 58.01 2.00
C LEU A 330 56.44 57.69 2.12
N LEU A 331 55.68 58.55 2.80
CA LEU A 331 54.22 58.41 2.92
C LEU A 331 53.51 58.43 1.56
N LYS A 332 53.96 59.28 0.64
CA LYS A 332 53.41 59.31 -0.73
C LYS A 332 53.64 57.98 -1.45
N ARG A 333 54.85 57.43 -1.37
CA ARG A 333 55.18 56.13 -1.97
C ARG A 333 54.36 55.01 -1.34
N ASP A 334 54.21 55.02 -0.03
CA ASP A 334 53.43 54.01 0.69
C ASP A 334 51.95 54.11 0.31
N LEU A 335 51.40 55.32 0.14
CA LEU A 335 50.05 55.54 -0.36
C LEU A 335 49.86 55.05 -1.81
N GLU A 336 50.84 55.29 -2.69
CA GLU A 336 50.83 54.76 -4.06
C GLU A 336 50.83 53.23 -4.06
N ASN A 337 51.64 52.60 -3.19
CA ASN A 337 51.65 51.15 -3.00
C ASN A 337 50.31 50.61 -2.49
N VAL A 338 49.72 51.24 -1.48
CA VAL A 338 48.40 50.87 -0.95
C VAL A 338 47.33 51.00 -2.03
N THR A 339 47.41 52.04 -2.86
CA THR A 339 46.49 52.25 -3.98
C THR A 339 46.62 51.13 -5.02
N ALA A 340 47.85 50.73 -5.38
CA ALA A 340 48.08 49.62 -6.30
C ALA A 340 47.60 48.27 -5.72
N GLN A 341 47.80 48.04 -4.42
CA GLN A 341 47.27 46.86 -3.72
C GLN A 341 45.74 46.86 -3.71
N ALA A 342 45.10 48.00 -3.46
CA ALA A 342 43.66 48.14 -3.50
C ALA A 342 43.09 47.87 -4.90
N GLN A 343 43.74 48.36 -5.96
CA GLN A 343 43.36 48.06 -7.34
C GLN A 343 43.47 46.56 -7.65
N THR A 344 44.55 45.92 -7.20
CA THR A 344 44.75 44.46 -7.38
C THR A 344 43.70 43.66 -6.60
N ALA A 345 43.35 44.09 -5.39
CA ALA A 345 42.28 43.47 -4.62
C ALA A 345 40.92 43.64 -5.32
N ASN A 346 40.65 44.82 -5.89
CA ASN A 346 39.43 45.08 -6.65
C ASN A 346 39.33 44.19 -7.90
N SER A 347 40.41 44.04 -8.68
CA SER A 347 40.39 43.14 -9.84
C SER A 347 40.17 41.68 -9.45
N ARG A 348 40.71 41.24 -8.30
CA ARG A 348 40.44 39.89 -7.77
C ARG A 348 39.00 39.73 -7.32
N LEU A 349 38.39 40.75 -6.71
CA LEU A 349 36.97 40.74 -6.34
C LEU A 349 36.07 40.67 -7.59
N GLU A 350 36.38 41.44 -8.63
CA GLU A 350 35.67 41.38 -9.91
C GLU A 350 35.79 40.01 -10.57
N GLN A 351 36.96 39.39 -10.52
CA GLN A 351 37.15 38.01 -10.98
C GLN A 351 36.29 37.02 -10.17
N THR A 352 36.30 37.11 -8.84
CA THR A 352 35.46 36.26 -7.98
C THR A 352 33.97 36.48 -8.25
N ASP A 353 33.52 37.70 -8.52
CA ASP A 353 32.12 37.98 -8.92
C ASP A 353 31.77 37.30 -10.25
N ALA A 354 32.69 37.35 -11.23
CA ALA A 354 32.51 36.67 -12.51
C ALA A 354 32.42 35.14 -12.34
N GLU A 355 33.30 34.54 -11.53
CA GLU A 355 33.26 33.11 -11.21
C GLU A 355 31.96 32.73 -10.48
N MET A 356 31.50 33.55 -9.53
CA MET A 356 30.23 33.35 -8.83
C MET A 356 29.02 33.40 -9.78
N ARG A 357 29.04 34.28 -10.78
CA ARG A 357 27.99 34.32 -11.83
C ARG A 357 27.98 33.07 -12.68
N VAL A 358 29.14 32.53 -13.05
CA VAL A 358 29.23 31.26 -13.80
C VAL A 358 28.66 30.11 -12.96
N LEU A 359 29.07 29.98 -11.70
CA LEU A 359 28.54 28.97 -10.79
C LEU A 359 27.02 29.10 -10.59
N LYS A 360 26.50 30.33 -10.57
CA LYS A 360 25.05 30.57 -10.50
C LYS A 360 24.33 30.03 -11.74
N ILE A 361 24.86 30.27 -12.95
CA ILE A 361 24.28 29.74 -14.19
C ILE A 361 24.33 28.20 -14.20
N GLU A 362 25.43 27.61 -13.75
CA GLU A 362 25.57 26.16 -13.64
C GLU A 362 24.56 25.57 -12.64
N LEU A 363 24.34 26.24 -11.51
CA LEU A 363 23.35 25.84 -10.51
C LEU A 363 21.91 25.92 -11.08
N GLU A 364 21.57 26.98 -11.80
CA GLU A 364 20.28 27.13 -12.47
C GLU A 364 20.07 26.02 -13.52
N SER A 365 21.12 25.67 -14.28
CA SER A 365 21.12 24.54 -15.22
C SER A 365 20.91 23.19 -14.50
N ALA A 366 21.58 22.98 -13.36
CA ALA A 366 21.41 21.77 -12.54
C ALA A 366 19.99 21.64 -11.96
N ILE A 367 19.37 22.75 -11.54
CA ILE A 367 17.97 22.79 -11.11
C ILE A 367 17.03 22.44 -12.28
N ALA A 368 17.29 22.98 -13.47
CA ALA A 368 16.54 22.63 -14.68
C ALA A 368 16.71 21.16 -15.09
N LEU A 369 17.88 20.56 -14.82
CA LEU A 369 18.09 19.13 -15.03
C LEU A 369 17.32 18.29 -14.00
N SER A 370 17.28 18.72 -12.74
CA SER A 370 16.52 18.05 -11.67
C SER A 370 15.02 18.00 -11.99
N SER A 371 14.43 19.08 -12.51
CA SER A 371 13.02 19.08 -12.94
C SER A 371 12.76 18.12 -14.11
N LYS A 372 13.69 18.03 -15.08
CA LYS A 372 13.61 17.03 -16.16
C LYS A 372 13.67 15.59 -15.63
N ILE A 373 14.54 15.32 -14.65
CA ILE A 373 14.63 14.01 -13.98
C ILE A 373 13.31 13.68 -13.27
N GLN A 374 12.67 14.66 -12.64
CA GLN A 374 11.38 14.48 -11.98
C GLN A 374 10.27 14.10 -12.98
N VAL A 375 10.23 14.73 -14.15
CA VAL A 375 9.32 14.35 -15.25
C VAL A 375 9.58 12.93 -15.72
N LEU A 376 10.86 12.57 -15.92
CA LEU A 376 11.28 11.21 -16.30
C LEU A 376 10.86 10.16 -15.27
N ASN A 377 10.99 10.45 -13.99
CA ASN A 377 10.52 9.58 -12.91
C ASN A 377 8.98 9.40 -12.94
N GLY A 378 8.24 10.46 -13.29
CA GLY A 378 6.80 10.38 -13.53
C GLY A 378 6.45 9.43 -14.67
N LEU A 379 7.14 9.57 -15.81
CA LEU A 379 6.97 8.67 -16.97
C LEU A 379 7.32 7.21 -16.62
N LEU A 380 8.40 6.99 -15.86
CA LEU A 380 8.81 5.66 -15.42
C LEU A 380 7.77 5.03 -14.48
N ARG A 381 7.16 5.81 -13.58
CA ARG A 381 6.08 5.35 -12.70
C ARG A 381 4.84 4.96 -13.52
N ASN A 382 4.47 5.74 -14.53
CA ASN A 382 3.36 5.42 -15.43
C ASN A 382 3.63 4.14 -16.22
N ALA A 383 4.82 4.01 -16.82
CA ALA A 383 5.21 2.79 -17.52
C ALA A 383 5.18 1.55 -16.61
N SER A 384 5.61 1.70 -15.35
CA SER A 384 5.50 0.62 -14.35
C SER A 384 4.05 0.22 -14.07
N GLN A 385 3.13 1.18 -13.96
CA GLN A 385 1.69 0.91 -13.80
C GLN A 385 1.08 0.21 -15.02
N GLU A 386 1.44 0.62 -16.24
CA GLU A 386 1.02 -0.04 -17.47
C GLU A 386 1.52 -1.48 -17.54
N ILE A 387 2.79 -1.74 -17.19
CA ILE A 387 3.35 -3.09 -17.12
C ILE A 387 2.61 -3.96 -16.10
N GLN A 388 2.24 -3.42 -14.93
CA GLN A 388 1.43 -4.18 -13.95
C GLN A 388 0.03 -4.48 -14.47
N THR A 389 -0.58 -3.54 -15.19
CA THR A 389 -1.90 -3.72 -15.81
C THR A 389 -1.84 -4.81 -16.89
N LEU A 390 -0.82 -4.78 -17.75
CA LEU A 390 -0.54 -5.84 -18.72
C LEU A 390 -0.31 -7.19 -18.04
N LYS A 391 0.48 -7.23 -16.95
CA LYS A 391 0.73 -8.45 -16.18
C LYS A 391 -0.56 -9.03 -15.59
N LYS A 392 -1.48 -8.19 -15.12
CA LYS A 392 -2.81 -8.63 -14.66
C LYS A 392 -3.62 -9.18 -15.83
N GLY A 393 -3.68 -8.47 -16.95
CA GLY A 393 -4.35 -8.95 -18.17
C GLY A 393 -3.80 -10.29 -18.67
N MET A 394 -2.50 -10.52 -18.57
CA MET A 394 -1.87 -11.81 -18.90
C MET A 394 -2.28 -12.94 -17.95
N LYS A 395 -2.50 -12.66 -16.66
CA LYS A 395 -3.05 -13.66 -15.72
C LYS A 395 -4.50 -13.99 -16.05
N ASP A 396 -5.30 -12.98 -16.40
CA ASP A 396 -6.68 -13.18 -16.82
C ASP A 396 -6.74 -13.99 -18.14
N ALA A 397 -5.81 -13.77 -19.07
CA ALA A 397 -5.66 -14.59 -20.27
C ALA A 397 -5.28 -16.05 -19.95
N ALA A 398 -4.44 -16.30 -18.93
CA ALA A 398 -4.14 -17.64 -18.47
C ALA A 398 -5.37 -18.33 -17.84
N ALA A 399 -6.22 -17.59 -17.14
CA ALA A 399 -7.51 -18.10 -16.66
C ALA A 399 -8.50 -18.38 -17.81
N LEU A 400 -8.49 -17.55 -18.86
CA LEU A 400 -9.27 -17.81 -20.07
C LEU A 400 -8.78 -19.10 -20.77
N HIS A 401 -7.47 -19.33 -20.80
CA HIS A 401 -6.89 -20.54 -21.37
C HIS A 401 -7.33 -21.82 -20.61
N SER A 402 -7.38 -21.79 -19.28
CA SER A 402 -7.87 -22.93 -18.50
C SER A 402 -9.36 -23.18 -18.70
N GLN A 403 -10.16 -22.11 -18.88
CA GLN A 403 -11.56 -22.22 -19.29
C GLN A 403 -11.69 -22.85 -20.69
N THR A 404 -10.88 -22.43 -21.67
CA THR A 404 -10.86 -23.03 -23.02
C THR A 404 -10.52 -24.51 -22.96
N GLN A 405 -9.48 -24.91 -22.20
CA GLN A 405 -9.13 -26.32 -22.02
C GLN A 405 -10.25 -27.14 -21.35
N THR A 406 -10.98 -26.53 -20.42
CA THR A 406 -12.12 -27.18 -19.77
C THR A 406 -13.25 -27.40 -20.76
N LEU A 407 -13.57 -26.37 -21.57
CA LEU A 407 -14.56 -26.48 -22.64
C LEU A 407 -14.18 -27.56 -23.65
N GLU A 408 -12.90 -27.63 -24.02
CA GLU A 408 -12.38 -28.60 -24.98
C GLU A 408 -12.49 -30.03 -24.45
N ARG A 409 -12.23 -30.25 -23.15
CA ARG A 409 -12.47 -31.54 -22.49
C ARG A 409 -13.95 -31.92 -22.52
N SER A 410 -14.84 -31.00 -22.15
CA SER A 410 -16.30 -31.24 -22.18
C SER A 410 -16.82 -31.51 -23.59
N LEU A 411 -16.27 -30.84 -24.61
CA LEU A 411 -16.62 -31.08 -26.00
C LEU A 411 -16.17 -32.48 -26.46
N GLN A 412 -14.99 -32.92 -26.02
CA GLN A 412 -14.48 -34.25 -26.31
C GLN A 412 -15.32 -35.34 -25.63
N GLU A 413 -15.75 -35.13 -24.38
CA GLU A 413 -16.68 -36.02 -23.65
C GLU A 413 -18.04 -36.09 -24.36
N ALA A 414 -18.62 -34.95 -24.75
CA ALA A 414 -19.86 -34.95 -25.53
C ALA A 414 -19.71 -35.72 -26.86
N ARG A 415 -18.54 -35.63 -27.50
CA ARG A 415 -18.26 -36.35 -28.75
C ARG A 415 -18.17 -37.86 -28.53
N THR A 416 -17.58 -38.33 -27.44
CA THR A 416 -17.53 -39.77 -27.12
C THR A 416 -18.92 -40.29 -26.75
N GLU A 417 -19.73 -39.54 -26.02
CA GLU A 417 -21.12 -39.89 -25.72
C GLU A 417 -21.95 -40.02 -27.00
N ILE A 418 -21.86 -39.04 -27.92
CA ILE A 418 -22.56 -39.10 -29.21
C ILE A 418 -22.16 -40.35 -30.01
N GLN A 419 -20.87 -40.71 -30.03
CA GLN A 419 -20.43 -41.94 -30.70
C GLN A 419 -21.01 -43.20 -30.04
N THR A 420 -21.13 -43.20 -28.71
CA THR A 420 -21.68 -44.31 -27.94
C THR A 420 -23.17 -44.47 -28.22
N LEU A 421 -23.92 -43.36 -28.24
CA LEU A 421 -25.32 -43.33 -28.64
C LEU A 421 -25.51 -43.80 -30.09
N ARG A 422 -24.63 -43.40 -31.01
CA ARG A 422 -24.68 -43.83 -32.41
C ARG A 422 -24.48 -45.34 -32.56
N LYS A 423 -23.56 -45.93 -31.79
CA LYS A 423 -23.41 -47.40 -31.71
C LYS A 423 -24.68 -48.06 -31.15
N GLY A 424 -25.29 -47.46 -30.12
CA GLY A 424 -26.57 -47.91 -29.56
C GLY A 424 -27.68 -47.92 -30.61
N LEU A 425 -27.81 -46.84 -31.38
CA LEU A 425 -28.80 -46.72 -32.45
C LEU A 425 -28.66 -47.81 -33.51
N GLY A 426 -27.42 -48.15 -33.91
CA GLY A 426 -27.19 -49.26 -34.84
C GLY A 426 -27.65 -50.62 -34.30
N LYS A 427 -27.53 -50.85 -32.99
CA LYS A 427 -28.09 -52.06 -32.35
C LYS A 427 -29.62 -52.04 -32.40
N THR A 428 -30.24 -50.89 -32.15
CA THR A 428 -31.70 -50.74 -32.24
C THR A 428 -32.21 -51.00 -33.65
N GLU A 429 -31.54 -50.48 -34.68
CA GLU A 429 -31.88 -50.73 -36.08
C GLU A 429 -31.82 -52.23 -36.43
N THR A 430 -30.77 -52.91 -35.97
CA THR A 430 -30.62 -54.38 -36.11
C THR A 430 -31.74 -55.15 -35.39
N LEU A 431 -32.15 -54.68 -34.21
CA LEU A 431 -33.27 -55.29 -33.48
C LEU A 431 -34.58 -55.06 -34.24
N THR A 432 -34.81 -53.87 -34.79
CA THR A 432 -35.99 -53.56 -35.61
C THR A 432 -36.09 -54.48 -36.83
N THR A 433 -34.99 -54.71 -37.56
CA THR A 433 -35.00 -55.64 -38.70
C THR A 433 -35.30 -57.08 -38.26
N THR A 434 -34.76 -57.49 -37.11
CA THR A 434 -35.03 -58.82 -36.55
C THR A 434 -36.49 -58.98 -36.15
N ILE A 435 -37.09 -57.97 -35.51
CA ILE A 435 -38.52 -57.97 -35.14
C ILE A 435 -39.39 -58.04 -36.39
N GLN A 436 -39.09 -57.26 -37.42
CA GLN A 436 -39.84 -57.31 -38.69
C GLN A 436 -39.77 -58.70 -39.34
N GLU A 437 -38.61 -59.36 -39.30
CA GLU A 437 -38.47 -60.72 -39.82
C GLU A 437 -39.26 -61.73 -38.98
N GLN A 438 -39.22 -61.63 -37.65
CA GLN A 438 -40.05 -62.48 -36.78
C GLN A 438 -41.55 -62.25 -37.02
N GLN A 439 -41.97 -61.01 -37.26
CA GLN A 439 -43.36 -60.70 -37.61
C GLN A 439 -43.78 -61.35 -38.93
N ARG A 440 -42.95 -61.30 -39.98
CA ARG A 440 -43.23 -61.99 -41.24
C ARG A 440 -43.35 -63.50 -41.06
N ARG A 441 -42.43 -64.09 -40.28
CA ARG A 441 -42.47 -65.53 -39.97
C ARG A 441 -43.71 -65.91 -39.18
N LEU A 442 -44.12 -65.10 -38.22
CA LEU A 442 -45.34 -65.33 -37.43
C LEU A 442 -46.59 -65.26 -38.33
N GLU A 443 -46.64 -64.32 -39.26
CA GLU A 443 -47.76 -64.18 -40.18
C GLU A 443 -47.82 -65.35 -41.17
N ALA A 444 -46.68 -65.80 -41.69
CA ALA A 444 -46.60 -67.02 -42.50
C ALA A 444 -47.03 -68.27 -41.72
N PHE A 445 -46.71 -68.35 -40.43
CA PHE A 445 -47.17 -69.45 -39.59
C PHE A 445 -48.69 -69.41 -39.36
N ARG A 446 -49.27 -68.22 -39.16
CA ARG A 446 -50.73 -68.06 -39.03
C ARG A 446 -51.48 -68.48 -40.29
N THR A 447 -51.01 -68.09 -41.47
CA THR A 447 -51.65 -68.50 -42.73
C THR A 447 -51.53 -70.00 -42.95
N ALA A 448 -50.39 -70.60 -42.62
CA ALA A 448 -50.22 -72.05 -42.65
C ALA A 448 -51.19 -72.76 -41.69
N LEU A 449 -51.34 -72.28 -40.45
CA LEU A 449 -52.28 -72.85 -39.48
C LEU A 449 -53.73 -72.74 -39.97
N ALA A 450 -54.13 -71.61 -40.53
CA ALA A 450 -55.47 -71.44 -41.11
C ALA A 450 -55.72 -72.41 -42.28
N SER A 451 -54.72 -72.63 -43.14
CA SER A 451 -54.82 -73.61 -44.23
C SER A 451 -54.94 -75.05 -43.70
N GLN A 452 -54.23 -75.38 -42.61
CA GLN A 452 -54.29 -76.69 -41.97
C GLN A 452 -55.64 -76.93 -41.31
N GLU A 453 -56.19 -75.94 -40.58
CA GLU A 453 -57.53 -76.04 -40.02
C GLU A 453 -58.59 -76.25 -41.10
N GLN A 454 -58.49 -75.53 -42.22
CA GLN A 454 -59.41 -75.67 -43.32
C GLN A 454 -59.33 -77.08 -43.94
N LEU A 455 -58.11 -77.59 -44.17
CA LEU A 455 -57.91 -78.96 -44.63
C LEU A 455 -58.55 -79.97 -43.69
N GLN A 456 -58.37 -79.80 -42.37
CA GLN A 456 -58.93 -80.71 -41.38
C GLN A 456 -60.47 -80.63 -41.33
N ARG A 457 -61.07 -79.44 -41.51
CA ARG A 457 -62.53 -79.29 -41.66
C ARG A 457 -63.03 -80.03 -42.91
N THR A 458 -62.37 -79.88 -44.06
CA THR A 458 -62.75 -80.57 -45.30
C THR A 458 -62.60 -82.08 -45.17
N GLN A 459 -61.52 -82.56 -44.56
CA GLN A 459 -61.31 -83.99 -44.29
C GLN A 459 -62.40 -84.55 -43.37
N ASN A 460 -62.76 -83.84 -42.30
CA ASN A 460 -63.83 -84.24 -41.40
C ASN A 460 -65.20 -84.27 -42.11
N GLN A 461 -65.50 -83.29 -42.95
CA GLN A 461 -66.72 -83.28 -43.76
C GLN A 461 -66.79 -84.47 -44.72
N LEU A 462 -65.68 -84.77 -45.40
CA LEU A 462 -65.58 -85.92 -46.29
C LEU A 462 -65.80 -87.24 -45.54
N LEU A 463 -65.20 -87.37 -44.35
CA LEU A 463 -65.35 -88.55 -43.50
C LEU A 463 -66.82 -88.74 -43.07
N GLN A 464 -67.53 -87.67 -42.71
CA GLN A 464 -68.96 -87.73 -42.37
C GLN A 464 -69.80 -88.25 -43.53
N LEU A 465 -69.54 -87.81 -44.76
CA LEU A 465 -70.27 -88.27 -45.94
C LEU A 465 -69.98 -89.75 -46.23
N ILE A 466 -68.72 -90.18 -46.12
CA ILE A 466 -68.35 -91.60 -46.28
C ILE A 466 -69.02 -92.49 -45.23
N LEU A 467 -69.14 -92.03 -43.97
CA LEU A 467 -69.86 -92.75 -42.91
C LEU A 467 -71.37 -92.86 -43.16
N GLN A 468 -71.93 -92.00 -44.01
CA GLN A 468 -73.32 -92.06 -44.48
C GLN A 468 -73.47 -92.89 -45.77
N ASP A 469 -72.56 -93.84 -45.99
CA ASP A 469 -72.51 -94.76 -47.13
C ASP A 469 -72.25 -94.15 -48.51
N TRP A 470 -71.86 -92.87 -48.59
CA TRP A 470 -71.41 -92.26 -49.84
C TRP A 470 -70.06 -92.86 -50.28
N LYS A 471 -69.91 -93.10 -51.57
CA LYS A 471 -68.68 -93.62 -52.19
C LYS A 471 -67.95 -92.48 -52.86
N SER A 472 -66.65 -92.35 -52.62
CA SER A 472 -65.83 -91.32 -53.26
C SER A 472 -65.09 -91.90 -54.47
N TYR A 473 -65.09 -91.17 -55.57
CA TYR A 473 -64.30 -91.46 -56.74
C TYR A 473 -63.88 -90.18 -57.45
N SER A 474 -62.58 -90.06 -57.75
CA SER A 474 -61.98 -88.95 -58.52
C SER A 474 -62.42 -87.52 -58.10
N GLY A 475 -62.60 -87.29 -56.80
CA GLY A 475 -63.01 -85.99 -56.27
C GLY A 475 -64.52 -85.75 -56.20
N ASN A 476 -65.33 -86.69 -56.67
CA ASN A 476 -66.79 -86.69 -56.56
C ASN A 476 -67.26 -87.69 -55.48
N LEU A 477 -68.50 -87.48 -55.01
CA LEU A 477 -69.19 -88.36 -54.05
C LEU A 477 -70.48 -88.90 -54.67
N TYR A 478 -70.69 -90.21 -54.55
CA TYR A 478 -71.79 -90.95 -55.16
C TYR A 478 -72.61 -91.66 -54.09
N TYR A 479 -73.93 -91.54 -54.18
CA TYR A 479 -74.87 -92.20 -53.27
C TYR A 479 -75.72 -93.22 -54.02
N PHE A 480 -75.69 -94.47 -53.56
CA PHE A 480 -76.48 -95.55 -54.13
C PHE A 480 -77.72 -95.79 -53.27
N SER A 481 -78.85 -95.19 -53.66
CA SER A 481 -80.11 -95.28 -52.91
C SER A 481 -80.60 -96.72 -52.77
N SER A 482 -80.92 -97.13 -51.54
CA SER A 482 -81.63 -98.40 -51.26
C SER A 482 -83.14 -98.32 -51.56
N ALA A 483 -83.71 -97.11 -51.56
CA ALA A 483 -85.12 -96.88 -51.84
C ALA A 483 -85.38 -96.70 -53.35
N LYS A 484 -86.39 -97.39 -53.86
CA LYS A 484 -86.87 -97.21 -55.24
C LYS A 484 -87.71 -95.93 -55.34
N LYS A 485 -87.47 -95.15 -56.38
CA LYS A 485 -88.14 -93.89 -56.69
C LYS A 485 -88.39 -93.80 -58.20
N THR A 486 -89.36 -93.00 -58.63
CA THR A 486 -89.42 -92.58 -60.04
C THR A 486 -88.19 -91.73 -60.36
N TRP A 487 -87.81 -91.61 -61.64
CA TRP A 487 -86.65 -90.81 -62.04
C TRP A 487 -86.72 -89.36 -61.51
N GLN A 488 -87.91 -88.74 -61.58
CA GLN A 488 -88.13 -87.37 -61.10
C GLN A 488 -87.99 -87.26 -59.57
N GLU A 489 -88.55 -88.21 -58.82
CA GLU A 489 -88.40 -88.25 -57.36
C GLU A 489 -86.95 -88.53 -56.93
N ALA A 490 -86.21 -89.30 -57.72
CA ALA A 490 -84.80 -89.60 -57.48
C ALA A 490 -83.93 -88.35 -57.68
N GLU A 491 -84.13 -87.59 -58.77
CA GLU A 491 -83.46 -86.30 -58.98
C GLU A 491 -83.81 -85.29 -57.88
N GLN A 492 -85.09 -85.16 -57.51
CA GLN A 492 -85.50 -84.27 -56.42
C GLN A 492 -84.83 -84.64 -55.09
N PHE A 493 -84.68 -85.94 -54.81
CA PHE A 493 -83.96 -86.42 -53.64
C PHE A 493 -82.47 -86.07 -53.70
N CYS A 494 -81.81 -86.27 -54.85
CA CYS A 494 -80.40 -85.87 -55.01
C CYS A 494 -80.24 -84.36 -54.79
N VAL A 495 -81.10 -83.53 -55.40
CA VAL A 495 -81.07 -82.07 -55.26
C VAL A 495 -81.29 -81.63 -53.82
N SER A 496 -82.22 -82.28 -53.09
CA SER A 496 -82.44 -81.96 -51.67
C SER A 496 -81.24 -82.29 -50.78
N HIS A 497 -80.30 -83.11 -51.27
CA HIS A 497 -79.04 -83.44 -50.61
C HIS A 497 -77.83 -82.71 -51.24
N GLY A 498 -78.08 -81.65 -52.03
CA GLY A 498 -77.03 -80.86 -52.66
C GLY A 498 -76.27 -81.60 -53.77
N ALA A 499 -76.87 -82.64 -54.35
CA ALA A 499 -76.32 -83.45 -55.43
C ALA A 499 -77.27 -83.51 -56.62
N HIS A 500 -76.89 -84.23 -57.67
CA HIS A 500 -77.74 -84.55 -58.82
C HIS A 500 -77.67 -86.05 -59.09
N LEU A 501 -78.61 -86.61 -59.84
CA LEU A 501 -78.42 -87.96 -60.38
C LEU A 501 -77.12 -88.00 -61.20
N ALA A 502 -76.34 -89.06 -61.02
CA ALA A 502 -74.98 -89.13 -61.55
C ALA A 502 -74.94 -88.96 -63.07
N SER A 503 -74.02 -88.11 -63.53
CA SER A 503 -73.55 -88.14 -64.91
C SER A 503 -72.45 -89.18 -65.08
N VAL A 504 -72.19 -89.57 -66.32
CA VAL A 504 -71.11 -90.48 -66.67
C VAL A 504 -70.26 -89.81 -67.73
N THR A 505 -69.03 -89.47 -67.36
CA THR A 505 -68.12 -88.63 -68.15
C THR A 505 -66.85 -89.35 -68.62
N SER A 506 -66.52 -90.49 -68.00
CA SER A 506 -65.41 -91.35 -68.39
C SER A 506 -65.75 -92.84 -68.27
N GLU A 507 -64.96 -93.69 -68.95
CA GLU A 507 -65.09 -95.14 -68.88
C GLU A 507 -64.76 -95.67 -67.48
N GLU A 508 -63.81 -95.01 -66.79
CA GLU A 508 -63.43 -95.37 -65.42
C GLU A 508 -64.53 -95.00 -64.41
N GLU A 509 -65.25 -93.89 -64.61
CA GLU A 509 -66.41 -93.54 -63.80
C GLU A 509 -67.55 -94.55 -64.03
N GLN A 510 -67.79 -94.96 -65.28
CA GLN A 510 -68.75 -96.01 -65.61
C GLN A 510 -68.37 -97.35 -64.93
N ALA A 511 -67.10 -97.73 -64.98
CA ALA A 511 -66.60 -98.94 -64.31
C ALA A 511 -66.76 -98.86 -62.78
N PHE A 512 -66.48 -97.70 -62.19
CA PHE A 512 -66.70 -97.44 -60.77
C PHE A 512 -68.19 -97.58 -60.41
N LEU A 513 -69.11 -96.96 -61.16
CA LEU A 513 -70.55 -97.06 -60.89
C LEU A 513 -71.04 -98.51 -60.99
N THR A 514 -70.67 -99.22 -62.05
CA THR A 514 -71.10 -100.61 -62.28
C THR A 514 -70.60 -101.59 -61.20
N GLN A 515 -69.44 -101.33 -60.58
CA GLN A 515 -68.93 -102.09 -59.45
C GLN A 515 -69.89 -102.12 -58.26
N PHE A 516 -70.63 -101.03 -58.02
CA PHE A 516 -71.53 -100.88 -56.87
C PHE A 516 -73.01 -101.17 -57.19
N THR A 517 -73.40 -101.21 -58.46
CA THR A 517 -74.80 -101.50 -58.84
C THR A 517 -75.14 -102.99 -58.94
N GLY A 518 -74.13 -103.85 -59.19
CA GLY A 518 -74.35 -105.29 -59.36
C GLY A 518 -75.40 -105.58 -60.46
N SER A 519 -76.40 -106.42 -60.15
CA SER A 519 -77.52 -106.74 -61.05
C SER A 519 -78.76 -105.85 -60.84
N VAL A 520 -78.65 -104.77 -60.07
CA VAL A 520 -79.75 -103.85 -59.76
C VAL A 520 -79.66 -102.62 -60.65
N TYR A 521 -80.79 -102.20 -61.22
CA TYR A 521 -80.86 -100.98 -62.03
C TYR A 521 -80.99 -99.74 -61.13
N TYR A 522 -80.16 -98.74 -61.37
CA TYR A 522 -80.19 -97.43 -60.72
C TYR A 522 -80.52 -96.34 -61.73
N TRP A 523 -81.26 -95.32 -61.30
CA TRP A 523 -81.43 -94.11 -62.10
C TRP A 523 -80.13 -93.31 -62.15
N ILE A 524 -79.83 -92.79 -63.33
CA ILE A 524 -78.75 -91.83 -63.59
C ILE A 524 -79.35 -90.55 -64.16
N GLY A 525 -78.56 -89.48 -64.25
CA GLY A 525 -79.07 -88.14 -64.62
C GLY A 525 -79.39 -87.97 -66.10
N LEU A 526 -79.38 -89.05 -66.89
CA LEU A 526 -79.57 -89.00 -68.34
C LEU A 526 -81.07 -88.80 -68.66
N THR A 527 -81.40 -87.73 -69.38
CA THR A 527 -82.80 -87.38 -69.72
C THR A 527 -82.91 -86.68 -71.07
N ASP A 528 -84.04 -86.86 -71.75
CA ASP A 528 -84.43 -86.15 -72.97
C ASP A 528 -85.79 -85.44 -72.82
N ARG A 529 -86.26 -85.29 -71.58
CA ARG A 529 -87.57 -84.71 -71.23
C ARG A 529 -87.82 -83.31 -71.83
N ASP A 530 -86.78 -82.51 -72.02
CA ASP A 530 -86.90 -81.17 -72.61
C ASP A 530 -87.20 -81.22 -74.12
N MET A 531 -86.64 -82.21 -74.82
CA MET A 531 -86.88 -82.45 -76.25
C MET A 531 -86.53 -83.88 -76.61
N GLU A 532 -87.55 -84.66 -76.98
CA GLU A 532 -87.45 -86.05 -77.37
C GLU A 532 -86.28 -86.29 -78.35
N GLY A 533 -85.43 -87.26 -78.04
CA GLY A 533 -84.25 -87.60 -78.85
C GLY A 533 -83.01 -86.74 -78.61
N ARG A 534 -83.07 -85.69 -77.77
CA ARG A 534 -81.90 -84.91 -77.32
C ARG A 534 -81.59 -85.17 -75.85
N TRP A 535 -80.71 -86.14 -75.61
CA TRP A 535 -80.21 -86.50 -74.29
C TRP A 535 -79.30 -85.41 -73.67
N ARG A 536 -79.45 -85.19 -72.36
CA ARG A 536 -78.64 -84.31 -71.50
C ARG A 536 -78.51 -84.90 -70.10
N TRP A 537 -77.52 -84.41 -69.34
CA TRP A 537 -77.38 -84.71 -67.91
C TRP A 537 -78.07 -83.64 -67.05
N THR A 538 -78.66 -84.04 -65.93
CA THR A 538 -79.36 -83.14 -65.00
C THR A 538 -78.44 -82.20 -64.24
N ASP A 539 -77.20 -82.62 -63.98
CA ASP A 539 -76.16 -81.85 -63.30
C ASP A 539 -75.53 -80.72 -64.15
N GLY A 540 -75.95 -80.59 -65.41
CA GLY A 540 -75.42 -79.60 -66.36
C GLY A 540 -74.17 -80.05 -67.12
N THR A 541 -73.66 -81.26 -66.86
CA THR A 541 -72.53 -81.83 -67.58
C THR A 541 -72.86 -81.97 -69.08
N PRO A 542 -71.95 -81.59 -70.00
CA PRO A 542 -72.20 -81.73 -71.43
C PRO A 542 -72.38 -83.19 -71.85
N PHE A 543 -73.47 -83.50 -72.57
CA PHE A 543 -73.71 -84.84 -73.09
C PHE A 543 -72.89 -85.11 -74.36
N ASN A 544 -72.16 -86.24 -74.39
CA ASN A 544 -71.37 -86.67 -75.54
C ASN A 544 -71.79 -88.08 -75.99
N ARG A 545 -72.52 -88.16 -77.11
CA ARG A 545 -73.06 -89.41 -77.66
C ARG A 545 -71.98 -90.47 -77.95
N ALA A 546 -70.76 -90.09 -78.31
CA ALA A 546 -69.69 -91.05 -78.62
C ALA A 546 -69.10 -91.72 -77.38
N ARG A 547 -69.13 -91.03 -76.23
CA ARG A 547 -68.60 -91.55 -74.95
C ARG A 547 -69.66 -92.31 -74.13
N SER A 548 -70.94 -92.02 -74.34
CA SER A 548 -72.04 -92.65 -73.58
C SER A 548 -72.66 -93.90 -74.24
N ARG A 549 -72.03 -94.44 -75.30
CA ARG A 549 -72.52 -95.61 -76.07
C ARG A 549 -71.64 -96.87 -75.95
N ALA A 550 -70.53 -96.78 -75.22
CA ALA A 550 -69.55 -97.84 -75.06
C ALA A 550 -69.91 -98.75 -73.88
#